data_AF-A0A1H4ZL43-F1
#
_entry.id   AF-A0A1H4ZL43-F1
#
_cell.length_a   1.000
_cell.length_b   1.000
_cell.length_c   1.000
_cell.angle_alpha   90.00
_cell.angle_beta   90.00
_cell.angle_gamma   90.00
#
_symmetry.space_group_name_H-M   'P 1'
#
loop_
_entity.id
_entity.type
_entity.pdbx_description
1 polymer ?
#
loop_
_entity_poly.entity_id
_entity_poly.type
_entity_poly.pdbx_seq_one_letter_code
_entity_poly.pdbx_strand_id
1 'polypeptide(L)'
;MHVKIIALIASGIVLALGGAFGTFHYTRALELELASARSSLRAFGDTVEIPLAARDIAPGTVLTAESLVTAKIPVSYLPGNILQGLPAVAEGESFVALSALKAGNAIFDTDIAKTGTTPAGVLLPVGNGRIFAITPRNLADFSGKLANGTRVDIVWTQDIGAGKSETRLIATGLRVRTPPANGQPAGAVSALADKLLLEGEFTDAIRGVVANHQSGFMSIILSDGSRSLDGDFVVFGPTDLEKLPLAVRASGNQDTGDSSILGKITGGNSSRERCPTAVIRGGSRSIAEVPC
;
A
#
# COMPACT_ATOMS: atom_id res chain seq x y z
N MET A 1 -65.43 30.17 67.21
CA MET A 1 -64.95 30.39 65.81
C MET A 1 -63.45 30.09 65.64
N HIS A 2 -62.59 30.35 66.62
CA HIS A 2 -61.12 30.18 66.48
C HIS A 2 -60.64 28.75 66.21
N VAL A 3 -61.30 27.71 66.74
CA VAL A 3 -60.89 26.30 66.54
C VAL A 3 -60.95 25.89 65.07
N LYS A 4 -61.96 26.37 64.31
CA LYS A 4 -62.10 26.07 62.88
C LYS A 4 -60.99 26.72 62.04
N ILE A 5 -60.56 27.92 62.42
CA ILE A 5 -59.48 28.65 61.74
C ILE A 5 -58.13 27.97 61.99
N ILE A 6 -57.87 27.56 63.24
CA ILE A 6 -56.64 26.83 63.61
C ILE A 6 -56.57 25.49 62.87
N ALA A 7 -57.68 24.76 62.76
CA ALA A 7 -57.73 23.49 62.04
C ALA A 7 -57.42 23.65 60.53
N LEU A 8 -57.89 24.72 59.90
CA LEU A 8 -57.66 25.00 58.49
C LEU A 8 -56.20 25.40 58.22
N ILE A 9 -55.60 26.22 59.10
CA ILE A 9 -54.18 26.58 59.02
C ILE A 9 -53.31 25.33 59.21
N ALA A 10 -53.63 24.50 60.21
CA ALA A 10 -52.89 23.26 60.46
C ALA A 10 -52.95 22.30 59.27
N SER A 11 -54.13 22.13 58.63
CA SER A 11 -54.23 21.27 57.45
C SER A 11 -53.44 21.81 56.26
N GLY A 12 -53.41 23.13 56.07
CA GLY A 12 -52.61 23.77 55.02
C GLY A 12 -51.12 23.54 55.19
N ILE A 13 -50.60 23.66 56.43
CA ILE A 13 -49.20 23.41 56.75
C ILE A 13 -48.83 21.94 56.48
N VAL A 14 -49.68 21.00 56.89
CA VAL A 14 -49.45 19.57 56.66
C VAL A 14 -49.41 19.25 55.16
N LEU A 15 -50.33 19.82 54.36
CA LEU A 15 -50.31 19.63 52.91
C LEU A 15 -49.04 20.22 52.27
N ALA A 16 -48.63 21.41 52.69
CA ALA A 16 -47.43 22.07 52.15
C ALA A 16 -46.16 21.26 52.46
N LEU A 17 -46.01 20.79 53.69
CA LEU A 17 -44.88 19.94 54.10
C LEU A 17 -44.89 18.59 53.36
N GLY A 18 -46.07 17.99 53.17
CA GLY A 18 -46.22 16.75 52.40
C GLY A 18 -45.81 16.91 50.94
N GLY A 19 -46.22 18.01 50.29
CA GLY A 19 -45.83 18.32 48.91
C GLY A 19 -44.33 18.60 48.75
N ALA A 20 -43.74 19.33 49.70
CA ALA A 20 -42.30 19.60 49.72
C ALA A 20 -41.49 18.31 49.92
N PHE A 21 -41.92 17.44 50.85
CA PHE A 21 -41.27 16.15 51.11
C PHE A 21 -41.34 15.21 49.90
N GLY A 22 -42.50 15.14 49.23
CA GLY A 22 -42.68 14.36 48.01
C GLY A 22 -41.76 14.82 46.87
N THR A 23 -41.71 16.13 46.62
CA THR A 23 -40.81 16.71 45.61
C THR A 23 -39.35 16.44 45.94
N PHE A 24 -38.94 16.63 47.20
CA PHE A 24 -37.58 16.36 47.63
C PHE A 24 -37.18 14.89 47.42
N HIS A 25 -38.05 13.95 47.79
CA HIS A 25 -37.81 12.52 47.59
C HIS A 25 -37.71 12.15 46.11
N TYR A 26 -38.56 12.72 45.26
CA TYR A 26 -38.55 12.47 43.82
C TYR A 26 -37.26 12.99 43.17
N THR A 27 -36.82 14.21 43.49
CA THR A 27 -35.57 14.76 42.98
C THR A 27 -34.36 13.94 43.44
N ARG A 28 -34.34 13.52 44.71
CA ARG A 28 -33.30 12.63 45.25
C ARG A 28 -33.24 11.29 44.52
N ALA A 29 -34.38 10.70 44.18
CA ALA A 29 -34.43 9.46 43.43
C ALA A 29 -33.83 9.64 42.01
N LEU A 30 -34.20 10.73 41.32
CA LEU A 30 -33.65 11.06 40.01
C LEU A 30 -32.14 11.33 40.03
N GLU A 31 -31.64 12.05 41.04
CA GLU A 31 -30.21 12.29 41.21
C GLU A 31 -29.43 10.98 41.41
N LEU A 32 -30.01 10.04 42.17
CA LEU A 32 -29.38 8.76 42.46
C LEU A 32 -29.35 7.84 41.23
N GLU A 33 -30.40 7.87 40.41
CA GLU A 33 -30.45 7.17 39.11
C GLU A 33 -29.48 7.79 38.08
N LEU A 34 -29.38 9.13 38.03
CA LEU A 34 -28.38 9.80 37.20
C LEU A 34 -26.95 9.50 37.65
N ALA A 35 -26.72 9.41 38.97
CA ALA A 35 -25.42 9.06 39.52
C ALA A 35 -25.03 7.62 39.18
N SER A 36 -25.97 6.67 39.26
CA SER A 36 -25.73 5.28 38.89
C SER A 36 -25.52 5.09 37.38
N ALA A 37 -26.27 5.81 36.54
CA ALA A 37 -26.06 5.83 35.10
C ALA A 37 -24.69 6.43 34.73
N ARG A 38 -24.27 7.49 35.42
CA ARG A 38 -22.93 8.08 35.21
C ARG A 38 -21.81 7.16 35.69
N SER A 39 -21.99 6.43 36.79
CA SER A 39 -20.98 5.49 37.27
C SER A 39 -20.85 4.27 36.37
N SER A 40 -21.96 3.77 35.81
CA SER A 40 -21.93 2.70 34.80
C SER A 40 -21.27 3.17 33.50
N LEU A 41 -21.56 4.40 33.05
CA LEU A 41 -20.90 5.00 31.88
C LEU A 41 -19.37 5.10 32.04
N ARG A 42 -18.89 5.44 33.25
CA ARG A 42 -17.45 5.47 33.57
C ARG A 42 -16.80 4.09 33.57
N ALA A 43 -17.57 3.03 33.81
CA ALA A 43 -17.05 1.66 33.81
C ALA A 43 -16.66 1.17 32.42
N PHE A 44 -17.13 1.81 31.34
CA PHE A 44 -16.84 1.40 29.96
C PHE A 44 -15.45 1.85 29.44
N GLY A 45 -14.68 2.58 30.25
CA GLY A 45 -13.28 2.91 30.00
C GLY A 45 -13.07 4.10 29.06
N ASP A 46 -11.87 4.15 28.46
CA ASP A 46 -11.49 5.23 27.56
C ASP A 46 -12.35 5.25 26.28
N THR A 47 -12.67 6.46 25.82
CA THR A 47 -13.43 6.68 24.57
C THR A 47 -12.49 7.18 23.48
N VAL A 48 -12.69 6.68 22.26
CA VAL A 48 -11.93 7.08 21.08
C VAL A 48 -12.88 7.72 20.08
N GLU A 49 -12.39 8.74 19.38
CA GLU A 49 -13.11 9.40 18.30
C GLU A 49 -12.94 8.60 17.02
N ILE A 50 -14.05 8.19 16.41
CA ILE A 50 -14.07 7.46 15.14
C ILE A 50 -14.80 8.26 14.07
N PRO A 51 -14.34 8.23 12.80
CA PRO A 51 -15.03 8.84 11.69
C PRO A 51 -16.20 7.95 11.22
N LEU A 52 -17.36 8.56 11.11
CA LEU A 52 -18.57 8.02 10.52
C LEU A 52 -18.87 8.76 9.22
N ALA A 53 -19.57 8.10 8.29
CA ALA A 53 -20.06 8.78 7.09
C ALA A 53 -21.19 9.76 7.44
N ALA A 54 -21.06 11.03 7.05
CA ALA A 54 -22.08 12.06 7.30
C ALA A 54 -23.34 11.88 6.44
N ARG A 55 -23.17 11.25 5.27
CA ARG A 55 -24.19 11.01 4.24
C ARG A 55 -23.91 9.69 3.53
N ASP A 56 -24.80 9.27 2.65
CA ASP A 56 -24.53 8.15 1.76
C ASP A 56 -23.43 8.53 0.76
N ILE A 57 -22.38 7.71 0.67
CA ILE A 57 -21.21 7.92 -0.18
C ILE A 57 -21.13 6.75 -1.16
N ALA A 58 -21.13 7.08 -2.45
CA ALA A 58 -20.99 6.08 -3.50
C ALA A 58 -19.53 5.59 -3.62
N PRO A 59 -19.29 4.34 -4.07
CA PRO A 59 -17.95 3.87 -4.38
C PRO A 59 -17.25 4.79 -5.39
N GLY A 60 -15.95 4.99 -5.24
CA GLY A 60 -15.13 5.87 -6.07
C GLY A 60 -15.21 7.36 -5.71
N THR A 61 -16.03 7.74 -4.73
CA THR A 61 -16.16 9.15 -4.30
C THR A 61 -14.98 9.55 -3.42
N VAL A 62 -14.43 10.74 -3.64
CA VAL A 62 -13.39 11.34 -2.79
C VAL A 62 -14.01 11.75 -1.45
N LEU A 63 -13.40 11.28 -0.36
CA LEU A 63 -13.77 11.62 1.01
C LEU A 63 -13.16 12.98 1.36
N THR A 64 -14.04 13.92 1.68
CA THR A 64 -13.68 15.24 2.21
C THR A 64 -14.01 15.31 3.70
N ALA A 65 -13.43 16.26 4.43
CA ALA A 65 -13.74 16.47 5.85
C ALA A 65 -15.26 16.68 6.09
N GLU A 66 -15.96 17.29 5.14
CA GLU A 66 -17.42 17.52 5.20
C GLU A 66 -18.26 16.24 5.03
N SER A 67 -17.68 15.20 4.43
CA SER A 67 -18.35 13.91 4.24
C SER A 67 -18.30 13.02 5.49
N LEU A 68 -17.62 13.48 6.54
CA LEU A 68 -17.27 12.72 7.73
C LEU A 68 -17.73 13.43 8.99
N VAL A 69 -18.24 12.65 9.94
CA VAL A 69 -18.65 13.13 11.27
C VAL A 69 -17.95 12.26 12.31
N THR A 70 -17.43 12.85 13.37
CA THR A 70 -16.80 12.09 14.45
C THR A 70 -17.82 11.65 15.49
N ALA A 71 -17.67 10.42 15.98
CA ALA A 71 -18.43 9.89 17.10
C ALA A 71 -17.50 9.33 18.18
N LYS A 72 -17.88 9.51 19.44
CA LYS A 72 -17.13 8.99 20.59
C LYS A 72 -17.67 7.64 20.99
N ILE A 73 -16.86 6.59 20.84
CA ILE A 73 -17.23 5.23 21.19
C ILE A 73 -16.20 4.67 22.19
N PRO A 74 -16.62 3.93 23.23
CA PRO A 74 -15.68 3.27 24.15
C PRO A 74 -14.83 2.22 23.43
N VAL A 75 -13.55 2.14 23.76
CA VAL A 75 -12.59 1.19 23.14
C VAL A 75 -13.05 -0.26 23.23
N SER A 76 -13.77 -0.61 24.31
CA SER A 76 -14.31 -1.95 24.54
C SER A 76 -15.31 -2.44 23.47
N TYR A 77 -15.92 -1.52 22.71
CA TYR A 77 -16.88 -1.84 21.63
C TYR A 77 -16.28 -1.69 20.23
N LEU A 78 -15.01 -1.29 20.13
CA LEU A 78 -14.35 -1.02 18.85
C LEU A 78 -13.70 -2.30 18.30
N PRO A 79 -14.16 -2.83 17.16
CA PRO A 79 -13.40 -3.83 16.43
C PRO A 79 -12.08 -3.23 15.90
N GLY A 80 -11.02 -4.03 15.88
CA GLY A 80 -9.65 -3.57 15.64
C GLY A 80 -9.36 -3.02 14.23
N ASN A 81 -10.30 -3.14 13.29
CA ASN A 81 -10.18 -2.70 11.90
C ASN A 81 -10.96 -1.40 11.58
N ILE A 82 -11.49 -0.73 12.60
CA ILE A 82 -12.11 0.59 12.44
C ILE A 82 -11.05 1.68 12.43
N LEU A 83 -11.22 2.65 11.53
CA LEU A 83 -10.41 3.86 11.51
C LEU A 83 -10.57 4.62 12.85
N GLN A 84 -9.45 4.93 13.51
CA GLN A 84 -9.45 5.74 14.74
C GLN A 84 -9.20 7.23 14.47
N GLY A 85 -9.42 7.65 13.21
CA GLY A 85 -9.17 9.00 12.71
C GLY A 85 -8.64 8.96 11.27
N LEU A 86 -8.88 10.00 10.48
CA LEU A 86 -8.29 10.07 9.15
C LEU A 86 -6.78 10.32 9.25
N PRO A 87 -5.95 9.49 8.61
CA PRO A 87 -4.53 9.76 8.53
C PRO A 87 -4.28 11.12 7.86
N ALA A 88 -3.20 11.80 8.27
CA ALA A 88 -2.76 13.00 7.56
C ALA A 88 -2.47 12.68 6.10
N VAL A 89 -3.08 13.42 5.19
CA VAL A 89 -2.94 13.27 3.75
C VAL A 89 -1.86 14.24 3.28
N ALA A 90 -0.88 13.79 2.50
CA ALA A 90 0.11 14.70 1.94
C ALA A 90 -0.52 15.56 0.82
N GLU A 91 0.11 16.68 0.48
CA GLU A 91 -0.34 17.53 -0.62
C GLU A 91 -0.50 16.72 -1.92
N GLY A 92 -1.71 16.75 -2.49
CA GLY A 92 -2.04 16.04 -3.74
C GLY A 92 -2.58 14.62 -3.57
N GLU A 93 -2.65 14.10 -2.35
CA GLU A 93 -3.33 12.84 -2.05
C GLU A 93 -4.75 13.12 -1.53
N SER A 94 -5.65 12.13 -1.65
CA SER A 94 -7.02 12.20 -1.12
C SER A 94 -7.55 10.80 -0.83
N PHE A 95 -8.45 10.63 0.14
CA PHE A 95 -9.07 9.32 0.36
C PHE A 95 -10.25 9.12 -0.58
N VAL A 96 -10.45 7.89 -1.05
CA VAL A 96 -11.58 7.50 -1.90
C VAL A 96 -12.26 6.28 -1.29
N ALA A 97 -13.60 6.27 -1.31
CA ALA A 97 -14.38 5.12 -0.88
C ALA A 97 -14.25 3.96 -1.88
N LEU A 98 -13.88 2.76 -1.41
CA LEU A 98 -13.83 1.53 -2.19
C LEU A 98 -15.20 0.85 -2.28
N SER A 99 -16.03 1.03 -1.26
CA SER A 99 -17.37 0.46 -1.12
C SER A 99 -18.42 1.56 -0.94
N ALA A 100 -19.70 1.19 -0.99
CA ALA A 100 -20.79 2.13 -0.73
C ALA A 100 -20.95 2.30 0.78
N LEU A 101 -20.75 3.51 1.28
CA LEU A 101 -20.88 3.84 2.71
C LEU A 101 -22.24 4.48 2.96
N LYS A 102 -22.98 3.98 3.94
CA LYS A 102 -24.25 4.60 4.36
C LYS A 102 -24.02 5.65 5.44
N ALA A 103 -24.88 6.67 5.47
CA ALA A 103 -24.88 7.68 6.52
C ALA A 103 -24.94 7.03 7.92
N GLY A 104 -24.08 7.49 8.82
CA GLY A 104 -23.98 7.01 10.20
C GLY A 104 -23.14 5.74 10.39
N ASN A 105 -22.69 5.08 9.31
CA ASN A 105 -21.83 3.90 9.44
C ASN A 105 -20.39 4.27 9.76
N ALA A 106 -19.75 3.43 10.56
CA ALA A 106 -18.31 3.49 10.79
C ALA A 106 -17.55 3.11 9.51
N ILE A 107 -16.41 3.77 9.32
CA ILE A 107 -15.53 3.53 8.18
C ILE A 107 -14.42 2.58 8.62
N PHE A 108 -14.27 1.49 7.87
CA PHE A 108 -13.21 0.53 8.10
C PHE A 108 -11.98 0.86 7.23
N ASP A 109 -10.80 0.40 7.64
CA ASP A 109 -9.57 0.53 6.83
C ASP A 109 -9.74 -0.05 5.41
N THR A 110 -10.56 -1.10 5.28
CA THR A 110 -10.84 -1.78 4.01
C THR A 110 -11.81 -1.03 3.10
N ASP A 111 -12.53 -0.04 3.61
CA ASP A 111 -13.52 0.72 2.82
C ASP A 111 -12.92 1.94 2.14
N ILE A 112 -11.67 2.29 2.44
CA ILE A 112 -11.04 3.49 1.92
C ILE A 112 -9.71 3.18 1.25
N ALA A 113 -9.36 3.95 0.23
CA ALA A 113 -8.07 3.93 -0.43
C ALA A 113 -7.49 5.33 -0.53
N LYS A 114 -6.17 5.43 -0.52
CA LYS A 114 -5.44 6.68 -0.70
C LYS A 114 -5.13 6.89 -2.18
N THR A 115 -5.62 7.97 -2.76
CA THR A 115 -5.24 8.44 -4.10
C THR A 115 -3.83 9.05 -4.04
N GLY A 116 -3.03 8.82 -5.06
CA GLY A 116 -1.60 9.17 -5.09
C GLY A 116 -0.68 8.03 -4.67
N THR A 117 -1.21 6.99 -4.01
CA THR A 117 -0.53 5.69 -4.00
C THR A 117 -0.72 5.06 -5.38
N THR A 118 0.36 4.51 -5.96
CA THR A 118 0.37 3.82 -7.25
C THR A 118 -0.90 3.01 -7.43
N PRO A 119 -1.68 3.21 -8.52
CA PRO A 119 -3.03 2.68 -8.58
C PRO A 119 -2.97 1.17 -8.37
N ALA A 120 -3.75 0.70 -7.39
CA ALA A 120 -3.85 -0.71 -7.02
C ALA A 120 -3.82 -1.59 -8.27
N GLY A 121 -3.00 -2.64 -8.26
CA GLY A 121 -2.92 -3.58 -9.37
C GLY A 121 -4.32 -4.08 -9.67
N VAL A 122 -4.84 -3.73 -10.85
CA VAL A 122 -6.21 -4.03 -11.26
C VAL A 122 -6.37 -5.54 -11.33
N LEU A 123 -7.07 -6.16 -10.36
CA LEU A 123 -7.31 -7.60 -10.31
C LEU A 123 -8.55 -7.98 -11.14
N LEU A 124 -8.34 -8.39 -12.39
CA LEU A 124 -9.43 -8.87 -13.26
C LEU A 124 -9.50 -10.40 -13.24
N PRO A 125 -10.67 -11.01 -13.03
CA PRO A 125 -10.83 -12.46 -13.14
C PRO A 125 -10.66 -12.92 -14.59
N VAL A 126 -9.81 -13.93 -14.82
CA VAL A 126 -9.63 -14.57 -16.14
C VAL A 126 -9.52 -16.07 -15.98
N GLY A 127 -10.59 -16.80 -16.33
CA GLY A 127 -10.69 -18.24 -16.14
C GLY A 127 -10.35 -18.64 -14.69
N ASN A 128 -9.33 -19.48 -14.52
CA ASN A 128 -8.85 -19.93 -13.20
C ASN A 128 -7.80 -18.99 -12.57
N GLY A 129 -7.42 -17.90 -13.25
CA GLY A 129 -6.38 -16.96 -12.82
C GLY A 129 -6.88 -15.55 -12.55
N ARG A 130 -5.94 -14.64 -12.31
CA ARG A 130 -6.17 -13.20 -12.17
C ARG A 130 -5.17 -12.44 -13.04
N ILE A 131 -5.65 -11.41 -13.73
CA ILE A 131 -4.78 -10.38 -14.33
C ILE A 131 -4.55 -9.31 -13.27
N PHE A 132 -3.31 -8.84 -13.14
CA PHE A 132 -2.94 -7.71 -12.29
C PHE A 132 -1.92 -6.82 -13.00
N ALA A 133 -1.88 -5.55 -12.57
CA ALA A 133 -1.01 -4.54 -13.15
C ALA A 133 0.16 -4.22 -12.22
N ILE A 134 1.38 -4.19 -12.76
CA ILE A 134 2.58 -3.79 -12.02
C ILE A 134 3.41 -2.76 -12.79
N THR A 135 4.28 -2.03 -12.09
CA THR A 135 5.27 -1.12 -12.69
C THR A 135 6.68 -1.55 -12.29
N PRO A 136 7.34 -2.42 -13.09
CA PRO A 136 8.70 -2.87 -12.81
C PRO A 136 9.73 -1.75 -13.03
N ARG A 137 10.74 -1.67 -12.19
CA ARG A 137 11.85 -0.70 -12.33
C ARG A 137 12.68 -0.95 -13.60
N ASN A 138 12.91 -2.22 -13.93
CA ASN A 138 13.74 -2.65 -15.06
C ASN A 138 12.92 -2.88 -16.34
N LEU A 139 11.72 -2.30 -16.46
CA LEU A 139 10.85 -2.49 -17.61
C LEU A 139 11.51 -2.07 -18.93
N ALA A 140 12.30 -0.99 -18.89
CA ALA A 140 13.05 -0.48 -20.05
C ALA A 140 14.05 -1.51 -20.61
N ASP A 141 14.64 -2.35 -19.76
CA ASP A 141 15.64 -3.36 -20.16
C ASP A 141 15.02 -4.51 -20.99
N PHE A 142 13.70 -4.64 -20.93
CA PHE A 142 12.92 -5.64 -21.67
C PHE A 142 12.07 -5.03 -22.79
N SER A 143 12.31 -3.76 -23.14
CA SER A 143 11.70 -3.13 -24.31
C SER A 143 11.96 -3.98 -25.57
N GLY A 144 10.89 -4.35 -26.28
CA GLY A 144 10.96 -5.22 -27.47
C GLY A 144 11.09 -6.72 -27.20
N LYS A 145 11.24 -7.17 -25.95
CA LYS A 145 11.30 -8.59 -25.55
C LYS A 145 10.01 -9.08 -24.89
N LEU A 146 9.20 -8.16 -24.36
CA LEU A 146 7.89 -8.47 -23.79
C LEU A 146 6.83 -8.47 -24.89
N ALA A 147 6.34 -9.66 -25.22
CA ALA A 147 5.19 -9.86 -26.08
C ALA A 147 4.03 -10.43 -25.25
N ASN A 148 2.82 -10.36 -25.81
CA ASN A 148 1.69 -11.08 -25.23
C ASN A 148 2.01 -12.59 -25.21
N GLY A 149 1.85 -13.22 -24.06
CA GLY A 149 2.18 -14.62 -23.81
C GLY A 149 3.59 -14.86 -23.28
N THR A 150 4.49 -13.87 -23.31
CA THR A 150 5.84 -14.00 -22.72
C THR A 150 5.71 -14.31 -21.22
N ARG A 151 6.52 -15.26 -20.74
CA ARG A 151 6.56 -15.60 -19.32
C ARG A 151 7.60 -14.78 -18.58
N VAL A 152 7.23 -14.26 -17.42
CA VAL A 152 8.10 -13.48 -16.55
C VAL A 152 7.96 -13.93 -15.11
N ASP A 153 9.05 -13.82 -14.37
CA ASP A 153 9.09 -13.93 -12.93
C ASP A 153 9.14 -12.51 -12.34
N ILE A 154 8.48 -12.30 -11.20
CA ILE A 154 8.54 -11.03 -10.46
C ILE A 154 9.40 -11.23 -9.24
N VAL A 155 10.37 -10.33 -9.09
CA VAL A 155 11.19 -10.22 -7.90
C VAL A 155 10.92 -8.87 -7.25
N TRP A 156 10.86 -8.84 -5.93
CA TRP A 156 10.73 -7.62 -5.14
C TRP A 156 12.00 -7.43 -4.31
N THR A 157 12.55 -6.22 -4.38
CA THR A 157 13.75 -5.84 -3.63
C THR A 157 13.43 -4.70 -2.68
N GLN A 158 13.82 -4.86 -1.43
CA GLN A 158 13.69 -3.86 -0.37
C GLN A 158 15.07 -3.57 0.24
N ASP A 159 15.33 -2.30 0.53
CA ASP A 159 16.44 -1.90 1.39
C ASP A 159 16.02 -2.11 2.86
N ILE A 160 16.74 -2.98 3.57
CA ILE A 160 16.48 -3.31 4.97
C ILE A 160 17.40 -2.53 5.93
N GLY A 161 18.13 -1.53 5.41
CA GLY A 161 19.03 -0.67 6.16
C GLY A 161 20.45 -1.23 6.28
N ALA A 162 21.38 -0.38 6.76
CA ALA A 162 22.81 -0.72 6.93
C ALA A 162 23.50 -1.24 5.65
N GLY A 163 23.04 -0.77 4.48
CA GLY A 163 23.57 -1.21 3.18
C GLY A 163 23.20 -2.64 2.79
N LYS A 164 22.21 -3.24 3.47
CA LYS A 164 21.71 -4.59 3.15
C LYS A 164 20.44 -4.48 2.32
N SER A 165 20.32 -5.35 1.33
CA SER A 165 19.11 -5.46 0.52
C SER A 165 18.55 -6.87 0.62
N GLU A 166 17.23 -6.95 0.80
CA GLU A 166 16.48 -8.18 0.74
C GLU A 166 15.81 -8.29 -0.63
N THR A 167 15.99 -9.43 -1.29
CA THR A 167 15.39 -9.70 -2.59
C THR A 167 14.58 -10.98 -2.52
N ARG A 168 13.28 -10.89 -2.82
CA ARG A 168 12.32 -12.00 -2.72
C ARG A 168 11.67 -12.28 -4.06
N LEU A 169 11.57 -13.56 -4.40
CA LEU A 169 10.78 -14.01 -5.55
C LEU A 169 9.30 -14.00 -5.15
N ILE A 170 8.49 -13.21 -5.85
CA ILE A 170 7.09 -12.97 -5.50
C ILE A 170 6.16 -13.89 -6.27
N ALA A 171 6.47 -14.10 -7.55
CA ALA A 171 5.67 -14.91 -8.46
C ALA A 171 6.54 -15.42 -9.61
N THR A 172 6.19 -16.57 -10.17
CA THR A 172 6.96 -17.20 -11.26
C THR A 172 6.06 -17.59 -12.43
N GLY A 173 6.64 -17.61 -13.62
CA GLY A 173 5.98 -18.11 -14.83
C GLY A 173 4.73 -17.33 -15.25
N LEU A 174 4.57 -16.09 -14.80
CA LEU A 174 3.43 -15.23 -15.08
C LEU A 174 3.38 -14.87 -16.55
N ARG A 175 2.19 -14.83 -17.14
CA ARG A 175 2.01 -14.52 -18.56
C ARG A 175 1.74 -13.04 -18.75
N VAL A 176 2.56 -12.38 -19.57
CA VAL A 176 2.29 -11.01 -20.01
C VAL A 176 1.04 -11.02 -20.89
N ARG A 177 0.03 -10.21 -20.56
CA ARG A 177 -1.18 -10.05 -21.37
C ARG A 177 -1.13 -8.82 -22.25
N THR A 178 -0.68 -7.71 -21.68
CA THR A 178 -0.51 -6.47 -22.42
C THR A 178 0.86 -5.89 -22.04
N PRO A 179 1.79 -5.77 -23.01
CA PRO A 179 3.02 -5.01 -22.78
C PRO A 179 2.68 -3.52 -22.61
N PRO A 180 3.55 -2.72 -21.95
CA PRO A 180 3.36 -1.28 -21.84
C PRO A 180 3.23 -0.64 -23.22
N ALA A 181 2.27 0.27 -23.37
CA ALA A 181 1.97 0.91 -24.65
C ALA A 181 2.96 2.05 -24.89
N ASN A 182 4.00 1.80 -25.67
CA ASN A 182 4.92 2.85 -26.12
C ASN A 182 4.21 3.74 -27.17
N GLY A 183 3.51 4.79 -26.71
CA GLY A 183 3.13 5.94 -27.56
C GLY A 183 1.75 5.94 -28.24
N GLN A 184 0.74 5.21 -27.74
CA GLN A 184 -0.65 5.37 -28.24
C GLN A 184 -1.41 6.52 -27.55
N PRO A 185 -2.22 7.32 -28.28
CA PRO A 185 -2.92 8.48 -27.72
C PRO A 185 -4.07 8.09 -26.77
N ALA A 186 -4.30 9.00 -25.82
CA ALA A 186 -5.11 8.84 -24.62
C ALA A 186 -6.61 8.54 -24.87
N GLY A 187 -7.04 7.37 -24.40
CA GLY A 187 -8.40 7.10 -23.90
C GLY A 187 -8.29 6.56 -22.46
N ALA A 188 -9.40 6.09 -21.85
CA ALA A 188 -9.46 5.56 -20.47
C ALA A 188 -8.42 4.48 -20.09
N VAL A 189 -7.66 3.99 -21.07
CA VAL A 189 -6.48 3.11 -20.97
C VAL A 189 -5.20 3.84 -20.50
N SER A 190 -5.21 5.16 -20.39
CA SER A 190 -4.02 5.97 -20.05
C SER A 190 -3.47 5.72 -18.63
N ALA A 191 -4.31 5.30 -17.68
CA ALA A 191 -3.88 4.95 -16.32
C ALA A 191 -3.10 3.61 -16.25
N LEU A 192 -3.09 2.84 -17.34
CA LEU A 192 -2.37 1.57 -17.48
C LEU A 192 -1.26 1.62 -18.54
N ALA A 193 -1.03 2.75 -19.20
CA ALA A 193 -0.06 2.86 -20.29
C ALA A 193 1.36 2.46 -19.86
N ASP A 194 1.75 2.86 -18.65
CA ASP A 194 3.07 2.57 -18.06
C ASP A 194 3.07 1.28 -17.21
N LYS A 195 2.00 0.48 -17.29
CA LYS A 195 1.84 -0.73 -16.48
C LYS A 195 1.95 -1.99 -17.33
N LEU A 196 2.64 -2.98 -16.78
CA LEU A 196 2.69 -4.32 -17.33
C LEU A 196 1.51 -5.13 -16.78
N LEU A 197 0.66 -5.64 -17.66
CA LEU A 197 -0.44 -6.53 -17.28
C LEU A 197 0.03 -7.98 -17.28
N LEU A 198 -0.08 -8.64 -16.14
CA LEU A 198 0.37 -10.00 -15.90
C LEU A 198 -0.79 -10.89 -15.48
N GLU A 199 -0.86 -12.09 -16.03
CA GLU A 199 -1.77 -13.14 -15.62
C GLU A 199 -1.01 -14.19 -14.80
N GLY A 200 -1.58 -14.54 -13.65
CA GLY A 200 -1.07 -15.61 -12.78
C GLY A 200 -2.17 -16.32 -12.04
N GLU A 201 -1.76 -17.27 -11.19
CA GLU A 201 -2.63 -17.85 -10.18
C GLU A 201 -3.13 -16.77 -9.22
N PHE A 202 -4.26 -17.01 -8.56
CA PHE A 202 -4.82 -16.09 -7.57
C PHE A 202 -3.80 -15.74 -6.48
N THR A 203 -3.05 -16.72 -5.97
CA THR A 203 -2.04 -16.55 -4.92
C THR A 203 -0.88 -15.66 -5.39
N ASP A 204 -0.38 -15.86 -6.60
CA ASP A 204 0.68 -15.04 -7.20
C ASP A 204 0.22 -13.61 -7.48
N ALA A 205 -1.02 -13.43 -7.94
CA ALA A 205 -1.59 -12.13 -8.21
C ALA A 205 -1.76 -11.31 -6.92
N ILE A 206 -2.24 -11.94 -5.84
CA ILE A 206 -2.33 -11.29 -4.53
C ILE A 206 -0.95 -10.93 -4.00
N ARG A 207 0.04 -11.84 -4.09
CA ARG A 207 1.43 -11.55 -3.68
C ARG A 207 2.03 -10.38 -4.47
N GLY A 208 1.80 -10.35 -5.78
CA GLY A 208 2.24 -9.26 -6.67
C GLY A 208 1.63 -7.91 -6.29
N VAL A 209 0.32 -7.88 -6.01
CA VAL A 209 -0.38 -6.66 -5.58
C VAL A 209 0.12 -6.21 -4.21
N VAL A 210 0.22 -7.11 -3.23
CA VAL A 210 0.70 -6.77 -1.88
C VAL A 210 2.14 -6.25 -1.92
N ALA A 211 3.04 -6.93 -2.65
CA ALA A 211 4.44 -6.50 -2.78
C ALA A 211 4.57 -5.12 -3.46
N ASN A 212 3.68 -4.80 -4.40
CA ASN A 212 3.62 -3.47 -5.03
C ASN A 212 3.23 -2.35 -4.04
N HIS A 213 2.60 -2.67 -2.92
CA HIS A 213 2.22 -1.71 -1.87
C HIS A 213 3.26 -1.60 -0.74
N GLN A 214 4.25 -2.48 -0.67
CA GLN A 214 5.31 -2.43 0.34
C GLN A 214 6.46 -1.51 -0.09
N SER A 215 7.24 -1.00 0.87
CA SER A 215 8.44 -0.22 0.58
C SER A 215 9.48 -1.09 -0.13
N GLY A 216 9.73 -0.81 -1.41
CA GLY A 216 10.61 -1.59 -2.25
C GLY A 216 10.36 -1.31 -3.73
N PHE A 217 11.01 -2.07 -4.60
CA PHE A 217 10.75 -2.00 -6.04
C PHE A 217 10.65 -3.40 -6.64
N MET A 218 9.76 -3.55 -7.61
CA MET A 218 9.66 -4.78 -8.37
C MET A 218 10.57 -4.75 -9.59
N SER A 219 11.15 -5.91 -9.89
CA SER A 219 11.93 -6.17 -11.09
C SER A 219 11.41 -7.44 -11.74
N ILE A 220 11.39 -7.46 -13.06
CA ILE A 220 10.98 -8.63 -13.85
C ILE A 220 12.19 -9.38 -14.38
N ILE A 221 12.05 -10.69 -14.55
CA ILE A 221 13.04 -11.56 -15.18
C ILE A 221 12.30 -12.40 -16.21
N LEU A 222 12.89 -12.62 -17.40
CA LEU A 222 12.32 -13.55 -18.37
C LEU A 222 12.38 -14.98 -17.79
N SER A 223 11.23 -15.65 -17.83
CA SER A 223 11.05 -16.97 -17.25
C SER A 223 11.13 -18.03 -18.34
N ASP A 224 11.96 -19.05 -18.12
CA ASP A 224 12.10 -20.24 -18.95
C ASP A 224 11.30 -21.45 -18.40
N GLY A 225 10.63 -21.31 -17.25
CA GLY A 225 9.84 -22.36 -16.61
C GLY A 225 9.29 -21.96 -15.23
N SER A 226 8.49 -22.81 -14.60
CA SER A 226 8.03 -22.58 -13.22
C SER A 226 9.19 -22.81 -12.25
N ARG A 227 9.50 -21.82 -11.40
CA ARG A 227 10.49 -21.95 -10.34
C ARG A 227 9.78 -22.19 -9.02
N SER A 228 10.34 -23.04 -8.17
CA SER A 228 9.77 -23.23 -6.82
C SER A 228 9.93 -21.95 -6.01
N LEU A 229 8.85 -21.58 -5.32
CA LEU A 229 8.81 -20.46 -4.37
C LEU A 229 9.20 -20.91 -2.94
N ASP A 230 9.50 -22.19 -2.73
CA ASP A 230 9.91 -22.76 -1.44
C ASP A 230 11.41 -22.55 -1.13
N GLY A 231 12.10 -21.73 -1.94
CA GLY A 231 13.52 -21.44 -1.77
C GLY A 231 13.82 -20.48 -0.61
N ASP A 232 15.00 -20.64 -0.02
CA ASP A 232 15.49 -19.79 1.07
C ASP A 232 15.66 -18.33 0.60
N PHE A 233 15.30 -17.40 1.49
CA PHE A 233 15.47 -15.97 1.27
C PHE A 233 16.96 -15.62 1.26
N VAL A 234 17.41 -14.91 0.21
CA VAL A 234 18.81 -14.50 0.11
C VAL A 234 18.94 -13.02 0.44
N VAL A 235 19.51 -12.73 1.60
CA VAL A 235 19.91 -11.39 2.01
C VAL A 235 21.32 -11.14 1.49
N PHE A 236 21.49 -10.12 0.66
CA PHE A 236 22.80 -9.74 0.15
C PHE A 236 23.33 -8.54 0.92
N GLY A 237 24.51 -8.69 1.54
CA GLY A 237 25.30 -7.58 2.05
C GLY A 237 26.32 -7.06 1.03
N PRO A 238 26.92 -5.88 1.26
CA PRO A 238 27.95 -5.32 0.39
C PRO A 238 29.16 -6.26 0.20
N THR A 239 29.53 -6.98 1.26
CA THR A 239 30.63 -7.95 1.27
C THR A 239 30.32 -9.27 0.56
N ASP A 240 29.04 -9.58 0.37
CA ASP A 240 28.62 -10.82 -0.30
C ASP A 240 28.57 -10.62 -1.82
N LEU A 241 28.27 -9.40 -2.26
CA LEU A 241 28.30 -9.02 -3.68
C LEU A 241 29.71 -9.07 -4.28
N GLU A 242 30.75 -8.76 -3.48
CA GLU A 242 32.16 -8.84 -3.90
C GLU A 242 32.63 -10.27 -4.18
N LYS A 243 31.92 -11.28 -3.64
CA LYS A 243 32.26 -12.71 -3.79
C LYS A 243 31.55 -13.36 -4.97
N LEU A 244 30.62 -12.66 -5.62
CA LEU A 244 29.90 -13.22 -6.75
C LEU A 244 30.80 -13.24 -8.00
N PRO A 245 30.79 -14.34 -8.77
CA PRO A 245 31.59 -14.45 -9.98
C PRO A 245 31.13 -13.42 -11.02
N LEU A 246 32.10 -12.72 -11.61
CA LEU A 246 31.87 -11.74 -12.68
C LEU A 246 31.38 -12.46 -13.94
N ALA A 247 30.11 -12.26 -14.30
CA ALA A 247 29.57 -12.74 -15.57
C ALA A 247 29.88 -11.71 -16.68
N VAL A 248 30.94 -11.96 -17.45
CA VAL A 248 31.26 -11.18 -18.66
C VAL A 248 30.58 -11.86 -19.85
N ARG A 249 29.68 -11.16 -20.54
CA ARG A 249 29.12 -11.64 -21.81
C ARG A 249 30.17 -11.50 -22.92
N ALA A 250 30.59 -12.63 -23.49
CA ALA A 250 31.30 -12.63 -24.75
C ALA A 250 30.31 -12.22 -25.86
N SER A 251 30.46 -11.01 -26.40
CA SER A 251 29.73 -10.62 -27.61
C SER A 251 30.36 -11.32 -28.80
N GLY A 252 29.69 -12.34 -29.33
CA GLY A 252 30.02 -12.90 -30.63
C GLY A 252 29.58 -11.95 -31.74
N ASN A 253 30.47 -11.69 -32.70
CA ASN A 253 30.09 -11.22 -34.03
C ASN A 253 30.96 -11.95 -35.07
N GLN A 254 30.30 -12.66 -36.00
CA GLN A 254 30.83 -12.96 -37.34
C GLN A 254 31.21 -11.59 -37.98
N ASP A 255 32.29 -11.40 -38.74
CA ASP A 255 32.57 -12.04 -40.03
C ASP A 255 33.91 -11.54 -40.60
N THR A 256 34.47 -12.33 -41.53
CA THR A 256 35.49 -12.02 -42.56
C THR A 256 36.91 -11.55 -42.18
N GLY A 257 37.91 -12.27 -42.68
CA GLY A 257 39.26 -11.72 -42.89
C GLY A 257 40.40 -12.72 -42.66
N ASP A 258 40.75 -13.45 -43.72
CA ASP A 258 41.95 -14.27 -43.79
C ASP A 258 43.22 -13.39 -43.73
N SER A 259 44.07 -13.60 -42.73
CA SER A 259 45.50 -13.25 -42.78
C SER A 259 46.25 -14.02 -41.71
N SER A 260 46.41 -15.32 -41.97
CA SER A 260 47.36 -16.16 -41.29
C SER A 260 48.79 -15.56 -41.47
N ILE A 261 49.58 -15.58 -40.38
CA ILE A 261 51.04 -15.60 -40.46
C ILE A 261 51.71 -14.33 -41.03
N LEU A 262 51.48 -13.13 -40.47
CA LEU A 262 52.46 -12.03 -40.64
C LEU A 262 52.54 -10.98 -39.51
N GLY A 263 51.78 -11.11 -38.42
CA GLY A 263 51.95 -10.27 -37.21
C GLY A 263 52.81 -10.90 -36.11
N LYS A 264 53.32 -12.12 -36.34
CA LYS A 264 54.05 -12.92 -35.35
C LYS A 264 55.56 -12.62 -35.25
N ILE A 265 56.07 -11.63 -35.98
CA ILE A 265 57.50 -11.32 -36.01
C ILE A 265 57.65 -9.79 -36.08
N THR A 266 58.41 -9.23 -35.15
CA THR A 266 58.87 -7.82 -35.08
C THR A 266 57.86 -6.77 -34.61
N GLY A 267 58.08 -6.29 -33.37
CA GLY A 267 57.34 -5.19 -32.77
C GLY A 267 57.72 -3.83 -33.39
N GLY A 268 56.74 -2.95 -33.49
CA GLY A 268 56.91 -1.58 -33.91
C GLY A 268 55.63 -0.77 -33.66
N ASN A 269 55.77 0.28 -32.83
CA ASN A 269 54.81 1.29 -32.43
C ASN A 269 53.55 1.46 -33.29
N SER A 270 52.40 1.14 -32.72
CA SER A 270 51.12 1.75 -33.06
C SER A 270 50.49 2.28 -31.78
N SER A 271 50.10 3.57 -31.82
CA SER A 271 49.25 4.25 -30.86
C SER A 271 48.20 3.27 -30.30
N ARG A 272 48.35 2.85 -29.04
CA ARG A 272 47.34 2.02 -28.37
C ARG A 272 46.03 2.79 -28.40
N GLU A 273 45.08 2.27 -29.15
CA GLU A 273 43.71 2.73 -29.16
C GLU A 273 43.23 2.73 -27.70
N ARG A 274 42.65 3.84 -27.23
CA ARG A 274 42.18 3.96 -25.85
C ARG A 274 40.67 3.82 -25.85
N CYS A 275 40.19 2.81 -25.13
CA CYS A 275 38.78 2.51 -25.01
C CYS A 275 38.23 3.25 -23.78
N PRO A 276 37.16 4.05 -23.90
CA PRO A 276 36.54 4.68 -22.74
C PRO A 276 35.85 3.59 -21.91
N THR A 277 36.37 3.31 -20.72
CA THR A 277 35.71 2.44 -19.75
C THR A 277 34.99 3.30 -18.72
N ALA A 278 33.75 2.93 -18.40
CA ALA A 278 32.98 3.60 -17.37
C ALA A 278 32.86 2.67 -16.17
N VAL A 279 33.39 3.09 -15.03
CA VAL A 279 33.22 2.39 -13.76
C VAL A 279 32.15 3.13 -12.96
N ILE A 280 31.10 2.42 -12.57
CA ILE A 280 30.03 2.98 -11.72
C ILE A 280 30.24 2.45 -10.30
N ARG A 281 30.51 3.35 -9.35
CA ARG A 281 30.64 3.04 -7.92
C ARG A 281 29.81 4.02 -7.11
N GLY A 282 28.92 3.50 -6.27
CA GLY A 282 28.16 4.29 -5.27
C GLY A 282 27.33 5.44 -5.84
N GLY A 283 26.76 5.31 -7.05
CA GLY A 283 25.94 6.37 -7.67
C GLY A 283 26.73 7.42 -8.46
N SER A 284 28.05 7.29 -8.60
CA SER A 284 28.87 8.16 -9.46
C SER A 284 29.47 7.38 -10.62
N ARG A 285 29.50 7.98 -11.82
CA ARG A 285 30.12 7.43 -13.04
C ARG A 285 31.42 8.17 -13.30
N SER A 286 32.55 7.46 -13.22
CA SER A 286 33.84 7.96 -13.69
C SER A 286 34.22 7.26 -15.00
N ILE A 287 34.62 8.05 -16.00
CA ILE A 287 35.08 7.56 -17.30
C ILE A 287 36.61 7.65 -17.28
N ALA A 288 37.26 6.51 -17.47
CA ALA A 288 38.71 6.42 -17.58
C ALA A 288 39.07 5.81 -18.94
N GLU A 289 40.09 6.37 -19.58
CA GLU A 289 40.65 5.82 -20.81
C GLU A 289 41.69 4.77 -20.46
N VAL A 290 41.40 3.53 -20.81
CA VAL A 290 42.36 2.42 -20.71
C VAL A 290 42.81 2.04 -22.11
N PRO A 291 44.09 1.68 -22.28
CA PRO A 291 44.53 1.10 -23.54
C PRO A 291 43.66 -0.14 -23.80
N CYS A 292 43.01 -0.16 -24.96
CA CYS A 292 42.69 -1.42 -25.59
C CYS A 292 44.05 -2.13 -25.87
#